data_AF-A0A3D0H9Z5-F1
#
_entry.id   AF-A0A3D0H9Z5-F1
#
_cell.length_a   1.000
_cell.length_b   1.000
_cell.length_c   1.000
_cell.angle_alpha   90.00
_cell.angle_beta   90.00
_cell.angle_gamma   90.00
#
_symmetry.space_group_name_H-M   'P 1'
#
loop_
_entity.id
_entity.type
_entity.pdbx_description
1 polymer ?
#
loop_
_entity_poly.entity_id
_entity_poly.type
_entity_poly.pdbx_seq_one_letter_code
_entity_poly.pdbx_strand_id
1 'polypeptide(L)'
;MPVLTPDYVSPRWAPDAHLQTVIPAKLSAKPRVQYRRELIDMPDGDFMTFDWVEPVAADPLAPTVVHFHGLEGSSESHYALALMAACRDRGWRGVVA
;
A
#
# COMPACT_ATOMS: atom_id res chain seq x y z
N MET A 1 18.11 -20.64 14.74
CA MET A 1 17.03 -19.62 14.81
C MET A 1 16.37 -19.75 16.17
N PRO A 2 16.40 -18.73 17.04
CA PRO A 2 15.68 -18.81 18.30
C PRO A 2 14.18 -18.99 18.03
N VAL A 3 13.54 -19.88 18.77
CA VAL A 3 12.08 -20.05 18.74
C VAL A 3 11.50 -18.95 19.62
N LEU A 4 10.90 -17.93 19.01
CA LEU A 4 10.18 -16.88 19.72
C LEU A 4 8.79 -17.39 20.08
N THR A 5 8.37 -17.18 21.32
CA THR A 5 6.98 -17.34 21.73
C THR A 5 6.25 -16.04 21.42
N PRO A 6 5.27 -16.02 20.49
CA PRO A 6 4.54 -14.80 20.18
C PRO A 6 3.67 -14.38 21.36
N ASP A 7 3.70 -13.08 21.69
CA ASP A 7 2.81 -12.42 22.64
C ASP A 7 1.56 -11.83 21.95
N TYR A 8 1.43 -12.03 20.63
CA TYR A 8 0.27 -11.64 19.85
C TYR A 8 -0.98 -12.41 20.28
N VAL A 9 -2.01 -11.67 20.68
CA VAL A 9 -3.35 -12.20 20.96
C VAL A 9 -4.26 -11.83 19.80
N SER A 10 -4.78 -12.83 19.09
CA SER A 10 -5.68 -12.59 17.97
C SER A 10 -7.03 -12.02 18.43
N PRO A 11 -7.63 -11.12 17.64
CA PRO A 11 -8.97 -10.63 17.93
C PRO A 11 -9.99 -11.77 17.77
N ARG A 12 -11.03 -11.78 18.62
CA ARG A 12 -12.05 -12.85 18.63
C ARG A 12 -12.76 -13.06 17.28
N TRP A 13 -12.80 -12.05 16.42
CA TRP A 13 -13.45 -12.12 15.11
C TRP A 13 -12.51 -12.61 13.98
N ALA A 14 -11.20 -12.72 14.23
CA ALA A 14 -10.23 -13.32 13.31
C ALA A 14 -9.19 -14.14 14.10
N PRO A 15 -9.61 -15.25 14.72
CA PRO A 15 -8.78 -16.02 15.65
C PRO A 15 -7.58 -16.72 14.98
N ASP A 16 -7.67 -17.04 13.68
CA ASP A 16 -6.65 -17.75 12.92
C ASP A 16 -6.12 -16.98 11.70
N ALA A 17 -5.00 -17.44 11.16
CA ALA A 17 -4.29 -16.80 10.06
C ALA A 17 -5.10 -16.76 8.74
N HIS A 18 -5.98 -17.73 8.50
CA HIS A 18 -6.79 -17.75 7.28
C HIS A 18 -7.85 -16.65 7.32
N LEU A 19 -8.57 -16.50 8.44
CA LEU A 19 -9.54 -15.43 8.60
C LEU A 19 -8.88 -14.05 8.57
N GLN A 20 -7.70 -13.89 9.20
CA GLN A 20 -6.93 -12.65 9.14
C GLN A 20 -6.46 -12.28 7.73
N THR A 21 -6.39 -13.25 6.81
CA THR A 21 -6.05 -13.02 5.41
C THR A 21 -7.29 -12.77 4.55
N VAL A 22 -8.30 -13.62 4.69
CA VAL A 22 -9.50 -13.60 3.84
C VAL A 22 -10.37 -12.38 4.12
N ILE A 23 -10.56 -12.03 5.38
CA ILE A 23 -11.41 -10.89 5.78
C ILE A 23 -10.95 -9.59 5.14
N PRO A 24 -9.70 -9.11 5.33
CA PRO A 24 -9.27 -7.87 4.70
C PRO A 24 -9.26 -7.96 3.18
N ALA A 25 -8.90 -9.10 2.59
CA ALA A 25 -8.88 -9.27 1.14
C ALA A 25 -10.27 -9.15 0.49
N LYS A 26 -11.33 -9.57 1.20
CA LYS A 26 -12.71 -9.59 0.66
C LYS A 26 -13.58 -8.44 1.12
N LEU A 27 -13.38 -7.95 2.36
CA LEU A 27 -14.28 -7.00 3.01
C LEU A 27 -13.70 -5.61 3.18
N SER A 28 -12.40 -5.39 2.95
CA SER A 28 -11.83 -4.04 3.05
C SER A 28 -12.42 -3.12 1.98
N ALA A 29 -12.70 -1.88 2.39
CA ALA A 29 -13.06 -0.82 1.47
C ALA A 29 -11.96 -0.61 0.43
N LYS A 30 -12.35 -0.35 -0.81
CA LYS A 30 -11.47 0.01 -1.92
C LYS A 30 -11.79 1.44 -2.35
N PRO A 31 -11.27 2.45 -1.62
CA PRO A 31 -11.52 3.84 -1.99
C PRO A 31 -10.96 4.12 -3.38
N ARG A 32 -11.62 5.00 -4.13
CA ARG A 32 -11.12 5.40 -5.43
C ARG A 32 -9.89 6.29 -5.25
N VAL A 33 -8.79 5.87 -5.86
CA VAL A 33 -7.54 6.63 -5.97
C VAL A 33 -7.26 6.79 -7.46
N GLN A 34 -6.91 8.00 -7.88
CA GLN A 34 -6.43 8.24 -9.23
C GLN A 34 -4.91 8.22 -9.19
N TYR A 35 -4.30 7.52 -10.12
CA TYR A 35 -2.86 7.42 -10.22
C TYR A 35 -2.35 7.99 -11.54
N ARG A 36 -1.16 8.58 -11.50
CA ARG A 36 -0.30 8.83 -12.65
C ARG A 36 0.89 7.88 -12.58
N ARG A 37 1.02 7.01 -13.58
CA ARG A 37 2.15 6.09 -13.68
C ARG A 37 3.39 6.80 -14.21
N GLU A 38 4.50 6.59 -13.53
CA GLU A 38 5.85 6.91 -13.95
C GLU A 38 6.61 5.61 -14.19
N LEU A 39 7.39 5.58 -15.27
CA LEU A 39 8.26 4.47 -15.65
C LEU A 39 9.70 4.98 -15.59
N ILE A 40 10.56 4.25 -14.91
CA ILE A 40 11.99 4.57 -14.83
C ILE A 40 12.76 3.41 -15.44
N ASP A 41 13.46 3.68 -16.55
CA ASP A 41 14.37 2.72 -17.17
C ASP A 41 15.60 2.50 -16.29
N MET A 42 15.96 1.24 -16.09
CA MET A 42 17.10 0.82 -15.26
C MET A 42 18.34 0.51 -16.12
N PRO A 43 19.56 0.65 -15.57
CA PRO A 43 20.80 0.43 -16.32
C PRO A 43 20.99 -1.00 -16.87
N ASP A 44 20.26 -1.98 -16.35
CA ASP A 44 20.26 -3.37 -16.80
C ASP A 44 19.27 -3.65 -17.95
N GLY A 45 18.52 -2.64 -18.39
CA GLY A 45 17.56 -2.74 -19.48
C GLY A 45 16.15 -3.17 -19.04
N ASP A 46 15.90 -3.26 -17.73
CA ASP A 46 14.55 -3.41 -17.18
C ASP A 46 13.93 -2.04 -16.83
N PHE A 47 12.72 -2.03 -16.24
CA PHE A 47 12.02 -0.82 -15.82
C PHE A 47 11.37 -0.96 -14.44
N MET A 48 11.26 0.15 -13.72
CA MET A 48 10.48 0.26 -12.49
C MET A 48 9.25 1.12 -12.72
N THR A 49 8.11 0.72 -12.15
CA THR A 49 6.86 1.48 -12.20
C THR A 49 6.58 2.16 -10.85
N PHE A 50 6.19 3.43 -10.90
CA PHE A 50 5.74 4.19 -9.74
C PHE A 50 4.37 4.79 -10.01
N ASP A 51 3.37 4.42 -9.22
CA ASP A 51 2.01 4.93 -9.36
C ASP A 51 1.77 6.06 -8.33
N TRP A 52 1.85 7.30 -8.79
CA TRP A 52 1.70 8.50 -7.97
C TRP A 52 0.25 8.89 -7.79
N VAL A 53 -0.17 9.17 -6.55
CA VAL A 53 -1.53 9.62 -6.25
C VAL A 53 -1.78 11.01 -6.82
N GLU A 54 -2.92 11.17 -7.50
CA GLU A 54 -3.42 12.45 -8.01
C GLU A 54 -4.65 12.96 -7.22
N PRO A 55 -4.78 14.28 -7.01
CA PRO A 55 -3.80 15.31 -7.35
C PRO A 55 -2.56 15.24 -6.44
N VAL A 56 -1.38 15.52 -7.00
CA VAL A 56 -0.14 15.61 -6.21
C VAL A 56 -0.26 16.75 -5.20
N ALA A 57 0.19 16.51 -3.96
CA ALA A 57 0.21 17.53 -2.92
C ALA A 57 1.02 18.77 -3.33
N ALA A 58 0.36 19.92 -3.29
CA ALA A 58 0.90 21.20 -3.75
C ALA A 58 1.94 21.79 -2.79
N ASP A 59 1.82 21.54 -1.49
CA ASP A 59 2.78 22.03 -0.49
C ASP A 59 4.15 21.37 -0.70
N PRO A 60 5.22 22.13 -1.03
CA PRO A 60 6.57 21.60 -1.20
C PRO A 60 7.06 20.79 0.01
N LEU A 61 6.60 21.13 1.22
CA LEU A 61 6.99 20.47 2.47
C LEU A 61 6.16 19.23 2.81
N ALA A 62 5.15 18.89 2.01
CA ALA A 62 4.36 17.68 2.23
C ALA A 62 5.24 16.41 2.19
N PRO A 63 5.13 15.50 3.17
CA PRO A 63 5.93 14.28 3.17
C PRO A 63 5.56 13.37 1.99
N THR A 64 6.53 12.60 1.54
CA THR A 64 6.33 11.54 0.55
C THR A 64 6.30 10.19 1.24
N VAL A 65 5.23 9.44 1.03
CA VAL A 65 5.07 8.06 1.47
C VAL A 65 5.23 7.15 0.27
N VAL A 66 6.28 6.32 0.31
CA VAL A 66 6.52 5.27 -0.68
C VAL A 66 6.05 3.95 -0.11
N HIS A 67 5.16 3.27 -0.83
CA HIS A 67 4.60 1.99 -0.44
C HIS A 67 5.04 0.91 -1.41
N PHE A 68 5.89 0.00 -0.94
CA PHE A 68 6.29 -1.19 -1.67
C PHE A 68 5.25 -2.28 -1.50
N HIS A 69 4.62 -2.72 -2.59
CA HIS A 69 3.60 -3.75 -2.52
C HIS A 69 4.20 -5.15 -2.35
N GLY A 70 3.38 -6.09 -1.85
CA GLY A 70 3.80 -7.49 -1.71
C GLY A 70 3.86 -8.23 -3.04
N LEU A 71 4.32 -9.49 -3.00
CA LEU A 71 4.29 -10.39 -4.16
C LEU A 71 2.86 -10.48 -4.73
N GLU A 72 2.73 -10.44 -6.06
CA GLU A 72 1.44 -10.41 -6.78
C GLU A 72 0.53 -9.20 -6.44
N GLY A 73 1.07 -8.19 -5.75
CA GLY A 73 0.39 -6.93 -5.48
C GLY A 73 0.47 -5.92 -6.63
N SER A 74 -0.18 -4.79 -6.42
CA SER A 74 -0.14 -3.59 -7.27
C SER A 74 -0.76 -2.40 -6.55
N SER A 75 -0.70 -1.22 -7.16
CA SER A 75 -1.39 0.00 -6.72
C SER A 75 -2.92 -0.13 -6.57
N GLU A 76 -3.52 -1.13 -7.22
CA GLU A 76 -4.95 -1.45 -7.16
C GLU A 76 -5.30 -2.41 -6.00
N SER A 77 -4.30 -2.85 -5.22
CA SER A 77 -4.53 -3.67 -4.04
C SER A 77 -5.30 -2.90 -2.97
N HIS A 78 -6.26 -3.56 -2.32
CA HIS A 78 -7.15 -2.92 -1.34
C HIS A 78 -6.39 -2.17 -0.22
N TYR A 79 -5.30 -2.75 0.28
CA TYR A 79 -4.45 -2.12 1.30
C TYR A 79 -3.67 -0.91 0.74
N ALA A 80 -3.24 -0.96 -0.51
CA ALA A 80 -2.57 0.14 -1.19
C ALA A 80 -3.54 1.31 -1.42
N LEU A 81 -4.73 1.03 -1.96
CA LEU A 81 -5.80 2.04 -2.14
C LEU A 81 -6.17 2.70 -0.82
N ALA A 82 -6.35 1.92 0.26
CA ALA A 82 -6.67 2.46 1.58
C ALA A 82 -5.57 3.39 2.10
N LEU A 83 -4.30 2.98 2.00
CA LEU A 83 -3.17 3.80 2.45
C LEU A 83 -3.00 5.07 1.60
N MET A 84 -3.14 4.94 0.27
CA MET A 84 -2.98 6.06 -0.66
C MET A 84 -4.13 7.08 -0.55
N ALA A 85 -5.36 6.63 -0.32
CA ALA A 85 -6.47 7.51 0.03
C ALA A 85 -6.19 8.26 1.34
N ALA A 86 -5.67 7.58 2.36
CA ALA A 86 -5.30 8.20 3.63
C ALA A 86 -4.15 9.22 3.50
N CYS A 87 -3.21 9.01 2.56
CA CYS A 87 -2.17 9.98 2.22
C CYS A 87 -2.77 11.22 1.55
N ARG A 88 -3.63 11.03 0.53
CA ARG A 88 -4.33 12.12 -0.15
C ARG A 88 -5.13 12.97 0.83
N ASP A 89 -5.90 12.34 1.71
CA ASP A 89 -6.77 13.03 2.67
C ASP A 89 -5.96 13.82 3.72
N ARG A 90 -4.67 13.50 3.91
CA ARG A 90 -3.71 14.25 4.75
C ARG A 90 -2.92 15.32 3.98
N GLY A 91 -3.13 15.44 2.67
CA GLY A 91 -2.32 16.31 1.81
C GLY A 91 -0.87 15.81 1.65
N TRP A 92 -0.63 14.51 1.77
CA TRP A 92 0.69 13.90 1.57
C TRP A 92 0.86 13.40 0.14
N ARG A 93 2.12 13.27 -0.30
CA ARG A 93 2.43 12.63 -1.58
C ARG A 93 2.45 11.13 -1.36
N GLY A 94 1.54 10.41 -2.01
CA GLY A 94 1.53 8.95 -2.00
C GLY A 94 2.08 8.39 -3.31
N VAL A 95 2.90 7.34 -3.23
CA VAL A 95 3.35 6.57 -4.39
C VAL A 95 3.41 5.09 -4.04
N VAL A 96 2.96 4.24 -4.97
CA VAL A 96 3.12 2.79 -4.87
C VAL A 96 4.22 2.34 -5.83
N ALA A 97 5.12 1.51 -5.33
CA ALA A 97 6.26 0.92 -6.04
C ALA A 97 6.21 -0.61 -5.94
#